data_AF-A0AAD3XSD5-F1
#
_entry.id   AF-A0AAD3XSD5-F1
#
_cell.length_a   1.000
_cell.length_b   1.000
_cell.length_c   1.000
_cell.angle_alpha   90.00
_cell.angle_beta   90.00
_cell.angle_gamma   90.00
#
_symmetry.space_group_name_H-M   'P 1'
#
loop_
_entity.id
_entity.type
_entity.pdbx_description
1 polymer ?
#
loop_
_entity_poly.entity_id
_entity_poly.type
_entity_poly.pdbx_seq_one_letter_code
_entity_poly.pdbx_strand_id
1 'polypeptide(L)'
;MMNSNEERGKMQYLHSFNYEDSVMLKMKGLDLKFSRIPTVVTTIDVSNNNLKGEIPEVIGNLVSLQCLNLTHNNFTGHISPSLASLSKLKSLDLSSNKLVGRA
;
A
#
# COMPACT_ATOMS: atom_id res chain seq x y z
N MET A 1 -30.93 -51.21 7.31
CA MET A 1 -31.25 -50.75 8.68
C MET A 1 -30.93 -49.25 8.76
N MET A 2 -31.85 -48.47 9.35
CA MET A 2 -31.74 -47.03 9.69
C MET A 2 -30.46 -46.77 10.53
N ASN A 3 -29.62 -45.74 10.34
CA ASN A 3 -29.73 -44.26 10.36
C ASN A 3 -29.21 -43.68 11.70
N SER A 4 -28.23 -42.79 11.66
CA SER A 4 -28.05 -41.71 12.66
C SER A 4 -27.04 -40.67 12.16
N ASN A 5 -27.56 -39.47 11.90
CA ASN A 5 -26.87 -38.23 11.56
C ASN A 5 -25.84 -37.79 12.62
N GLU A 6 -24.71 -37.21 12.17
CA GLU A 6 -23.89 -36.13 12.76
C GLU A 6 -22.55 -36.16 11.97
N GLU A 7 -22.14 -35.21 11.13
CA GLU A 7 -22.08 -33.76 11.29
C GLU A 7 -22.39 -33.04 9.97
N ARG A 8 -23.37 -32.14 10.01
CA ARG A 8 -23.49 -31.02 9.08
C ARG A 8 -22.32 -30.04 9.33
N GLY A 9 -21.62 -29.63 8.28
CA GLY A 9 -21.10 -28.25 8.20
C GLY A 9 -19.63 -28.00 8.54
N LYS A 10 -18.69 -28.79 8.03
CA LYS A 10 -17.29 -28.31 7.91
C LYS A 10 -17.00 -28.01 6.44
N MET A 11 -17.13 -26.74 6.07
CA MET A 11 -16.47 -26.19 4.88
C MET A 11 -14.98 -26.47 5.04
N GLN A 12 -14.48 -27.49 4.33
CA GLN A 12 -13.05 -27.75 4.25
C GLN A 12 -12.44 -26.63 3.41
N TYR A 13 -12.09 -25.53 4.07
CA TYR A 13 -11.12 -24.61 3.52
C TYR A 13 -9.82 -25.39 3.39
N LEU A 14 -9.46 -25.67 2.13
CA LEU A 14 -8.22 -26.30 1.72
C LEU A 14 -7.05 -25.74 2.52
N HIS A 15 -6.39 -26.62 3.26
CA HIS A 15 -5.18 -26.28 3.98
C HIS A 15 -4.07 -25.98 2.97
N SER A 16 -3.39 -24.85 3.22
CA SER A 16 -2.05 -24.52 2.75
C SER A 16 -1.89 -23.90 1.36
N PHE A 17 -2.47 -22.71 1.18
CA PHE A 17 -1.87 -21.71 0.29
C PHE A 17 -1.04 -20.73 1.10
N ASN A 18 0.22 -21.10 1.38
CA ASN A 18 1.23 -20.14 1.84
C ASN A 18 1.66 -19.27 0.64
N TYR A 19 0.85 -18.28 0.29
CA TYR A 19 1.30 -17.18 -0.56
C TYR A 19 1.44 -15.93 0.32
N GLU A 20 2.65 -15.70 0.82
CA GLU A 20 3.00 -14.46 1.55
C GLU A 20 3.41 -13.36 0.56
N ASP A 21 2.47 -12.88 -0.26
CA ASP A 21 2.70 -11.61 -0.94
C ASP A 21 2.55 -10.48 0.07
N SER A 22 3.66 -9.79 0.30
CA SER A 22 3.75 -8.65 1.21
C SER A 22 4.47 -7.50 0.53
N VAL A 23 3.93 -6.29 0.72
CA VAL A 23 4.55 -5.07 0.23
C VAL A 23 5.26 -4.42 1.40
N MET A 24 6.58 -4.27 1.30
CA MET A 24 7.39 -3.58 2.30
C MET A 24 7.63 -2.13 1.87
N LEU A 25 7.08 -1.19 2.62
CA LEU A 25 7.31 0.24 2.49
C LEU A 25 8.29 0.67 3.58
N LYS A 26 9.53 0.99 3.18
CA LYS A 26 10.54 1.52 4.10
C LYS A 26 10.52 3.04 4.05
N MET A 27 10.16 3.69 5.16
CA MET A 27 10.11 5.15 5.25
C MET A 27 10.73 5.60 6.57
N LYS A 28 11.78 6.44 6.53
CA LYS A 28 12.48 6.98 7.72
C LYS A 28 13.15 5.97 8.68
N GLY A 29 13.38 4.73 8.24
CA GLY A 29 13.81 3.65 9.13
C GLY A 29 12.64 2.89 9.77
N LEU A 30 11.41 3.19 9.36
CA LEU A 30 10.22 2.40 9.66
C LEU A 30 9.95 1.45 8.49
N ASP A 31 9.96 0.15 8.77
CA ASP A 31 9.64 -0.89 7.79
C ASP A 31 8.17 -1.29 7.93
N LEU A 32 7.33 -0.83 7.01
CA LEU A 32 5.90 -1.17 6.98
C LEU A 32 5.68 -2.35 6.04
N LYS A 33 5.42 -3.54 6.60
CA LYS A 33 5.09 -4.75 5.83
C LYS A 33 3.57 -4.92 5.74
N PHE A 34 2.98 -4.57 4.61
CA PHE A 34 1.57 -4.81 4.35
C PHE A 34 1.39 -6.26 3.89
N SER A 35 0.75 -7.08 4.72
CA SER A 35 0.48 -8.49 4.41
C SER A 35 -1.01 -8.68 4.13
N ARG A 36 -1.31 -9.49 3.11
CA ARG A 36 -2.64 -9.97 2.66
C ARG A 36 -3.53 -9.05 1.82
N ILE A 37 -3.44 -7.72 1.81
CA ILE A 37 -4.47 -6.93 1.09
C ILE A 37 -4.01 -5.49 0.67
N PRO A 38 -3.20 -5.28 -0.39
CA PRO A 38 -2.94 -3.91 -0.90
C PRO A 38 -4.21 -3.24 -1.45
N THR A 39 -5.28 -4.01 -1.69
CA THR A 39 -6.56 -3.52 -2.22
C THR A 39 -7.45 -2.78 -1.22
N VAL A 40 -7.12 -2.72 0.08
CA VAL A 40 -7.89 -1.93 1.07
C VAL A 40 -7.22 -0.61 1.46
N VAL A 41 -5.95 -0.40 1.09
CA VAL A 41 -5.27 0.86 1.41
C VAL A 41 -5.81 1.94 0.49
N THR A 42 -6.69 2.79 1.03
CA THR A 42 -7.36 3.88 0.32
C THR A 42 -6.80 5.24 0.67
N THR A 43 -6.14 5.39 1.81
CA THR A 43 -5.54 6.65 2.24
C THR A 43 -4.18 6.40 2.86
N ILE A 44 -3.19 7.19 2.44
CA ILE A 44 -1.90 7.35 3.11
C ILE A 44 -1.72 8.82 3.42
N ASP A 45 -1.60 9.14 4.71
CA ASP A 45 -1.18 10.46 5.18
C ASP A 45 0.05 10.29 6.07
N VAL A 46 1.17 10.83 5.61
CA VAL A 46 2.42 10.90 6.37
C VAL A 46 2.94 12.33 6.39
N SER A 47 2.03 13.30 6.30
CA SER A 47 2.37 14.72 6.30
C SER A 47 3.03 15.16 7.60
N ASN A 48 3.69 16.33 7.59
CA ASN A 48 4.24 16.98 8.78
C ASN A 48 5.30 16.13 9.49
N ASN A 49 6.30 15.73 8.72
CA ASN A 49 7.26 14.74 9.10
C ASN A 49 8.64 15.10 8.52
N ASN A 50 9.72 14.56 9.06
CA ASN A 50 11.06 14.73 8.48
C ASN A 50 11.44 13.67 7.41
N LEU A 51 10.50 13.16 6.58
CA LEU A 51 10.79 12.01 5.68
C LEU A 51 11.74 12.43 4.58
N LYS A 52 12.74 11.61 4.29
CA LYS A 52 13.84 11.92 3.37
C LYS A 52 13.99 10.82 2.33
N GLY A 53 14.72 11.13 1.26
CA GLY A 53 14.93 10.22 0.13
C GLY A 53 13.86 10.39 -0.93
N GLU A 54 13.81 9.46 -1.88
CA GLU A 54 12.84 9.49 -2.97
C GLU A 54 11.51 8.85 -2.57
N ILE A 55 10.45 9.18 -3.31
CA ILE A 55 9.16 8.51 -3.19
C ILE A 55 9.31 7.10 -3.78
N PRO A 56 9.13 6.02 -3.00
CA PRO A 56 9.34 4.65 -3.48
C PRO A 56 8.37 4.28 -4.60
N GLU A 57 8.86 3.67 -5.68
CA GLU A 57 8.03 3.28 -6.83
C GLU A 57 6.89 2.34 -6.46
N VAL A 58 7.09 1.52 -5.42
CA VAL A 58 6.13 0.54 -4.90
C VAL A 58 4.82 1.17 -4.43
N ILE A 59 4.78 2.49 -4.17
CA ILE A 59 3.52 3.20 -3.93
C ILE A 59 2.55 3.00 -5.09
N GLY A 60 3.04 2.91 -6.34
CA GLY A 60 2.22 2.64 -7.53
C GLY A 60 1.46 1.30 -7.51
N ASN A 61 1.87 0.35 -6.67
CA ASN A 61 1.18 -0.94 -6.52
C ASN A 61 -0.11 -0.84 -5.68
N LEU A 62 -0.34 0.29 -5.01
CA LEU A 62 -1.53 0.52 -4.18
C LEU A 62 -2.69 0.97 -5.06
N VAL A 63 -3.15 0.12 -5.97
CA VAL A 63 -4.17 0.45 -6.99
C VAL A 63 -5.54 0.87 -6.41
N SER A 64 -5.77 0.62 -5.12
CA SER A 64 -6.97 1.08 -4.40
C SER A 64 -6.82 2.45 -3.75
N LEU A 65 -5.63 3.06 -3.78
CA LEU A 65 -5.33 4.32 -3.11
C LEU A 65 -6.15 5.46 -3.73
N GLN A 66 -6.84 6.20 -2.87
CA GLN A 66 -7.69 7.35 -3.21
C GLN A 66 -7.09 8.66 -2.71
N CYS A 67 -6.33 8.64 -1.61
CA CYS A 67 -5.70 9.83 -1.05
C CYS A 67 -4.23 9.54 -0.70
N LEU A 68 -3.32 10.38 -1.19
CA LEU A 68 -1.90 10.35 -0.84
C LEU A 68 -1.46 11.76 -0.42
N ASN A 69 -1.20 11.94 0.87
CA ASN A 69 -0.68 13.18 1.45
C ASN A 69 0.74 12.97 1.97
N LEU A 70 1.72 13.54 1.27
CA LEU A 70 3.14 13.52 1.61
C LEU A 70 3.67 14.90 2.04
N THR A 71 2.78 15.86 2.32
CA THR A 71 3.17 17.25 2.52
C THR A 71 4.08 17.48 3.72
N HIS A 72 4.83 18.58 3.69
CA HIS A 72 5.69 19.00 4.81
C HIS A 72 6.67 17.89 5.21
N ASN A 73 7.44 17.45 4.22
CA ASN A 73 8.51 16.47 4.36
C ASN A 73 9.79 16.95 3.65
N ASN A 74 10.82 16.11 3.61
CA ASN A 74 12.09 16.35 2.95
C ASN A 74 12.32 15.36 1.79
N PHE A 75 11.25 14.91 1.11
CA PHE A 75 11.41 14.03 -0.06
C PHE A 75 12.14 14.76 -1.19
N THR A 76 13.04 14.05 -1.86
CA THR A 76 13.93 14.57 -2.91
C THR A 76 13.76 13.75 -4.19
N GLY A 77 14.42 14.16 -5.28
CA GLY A 77 14.39 13.44 -6.55
C GLY A 77 13.14 13.73 -7.38
N HIS A 78 12.90 12.91 -8.40
CA HIS A 78 11.78 13.11 -9.32
C HIS A 78 10.50 12.46 -8.81
N ILE A 79 9.35 13.03 -9.23
CA ILE A 79 8.06 12.36 -9.08
C ILE A 79 8.08 11.09 -9.94
N SER A 80 7.93 9.92 -9.31
CA SER A 80 7.97 8.65 -10.02
C SER A 80 6.76 8.50 -10.96
N PRO A 81 6.97 8.07 -12.22
CA PRO A 81 5.88 7.72 -13.13
C PRO A 81 4.96 6.61 -12.59
N SER A 82 5.39 5.82 -11.60
CA SER A 82 4.56 4.78 -11.01
C SER A 82 3.31 5.32 -10.29
N LEU A 83 3.30 6.61 -9.92
CA LEU A 83 2.08 7.26 -9.42
C LEU A 83 0.95 7.29 -10.46
N ALA A 84 1.27 7.19 -11.76
CA ALA A 84 0.27 7.05 -12.82
C ALA A 84 -0.51 5.72 -12.74
N SER A 85 0.02 4.70 -12.06
CA SER A 85 -0.66 3.41 -11.85
C SER A 85 -1.78 3.49 -10.80
N LEU A 86 -1.87 4.59 -10.04
CA LEU A 86 -2.88 4.83 -9.01
C LEU A 86 -4.23 5.24 -9.62
N SER A 87 -4.85 4.33 -10.37
CA SER A 87 -6.08 4.59 -11.13
C SER A 87 -7.29 5.07 -10.31
N LYS A 88 -7.30 4.89 -8.99
CA LYS A 88 -8.38 5.35 -8.09
C LYS A 88 -8.04 6.63 -7.31
N LEU A 89 -6.88 7.24 -7.55
CA LEU A 89 -6.42 8.41 -6.82
C LEU A 89 -7.32 9.61 -7.08
N LYS A 90 -7.81 10.23 -6.00
CA LYS A 90 -8.69 11.41 -6.02
C LYS A 90 -8.00 12.64 -5.44
N SER A 91 -7.05 12.43 -4.53
CA SER A 91 -6.27 13.50 -3.90
C SER A 91 -4.81 13.10 -3.84
N LEU A 92 -3.94 14.00 -4.32
CA LEU A 92 -2.50 13.87 -4.27
C LEU A 92 -1.92 15.20 -3.82
N ASP A 93 -1.24 15.21 -2.68
CA ASP A 93 -0.51 16.38 -2.22
C ASP A 93 0.95 16.02 -1.90
N LEU A 94 1.85 16.60 -2.70
CA LEU A 94 3.29 16.43 -2.62
C LEU A 94 4.00 17.73 -2.24
N SER A 95 3.24 18.79 -1.92
CA SER A 95 3.77 20.13 -1.63
C SER A 95 4.68 20.14 -0.39
N SER A 96 5.45 21.21 -0.21
CA SER A 96 6.39 21.34 0.92
C SER A 96 7.36 20.15 1.02
N ASN A 97 7.97 19.79 -0.12
CA ASN A 97 9.06 18.82 -0.28
C ASN A 97 10.15 19.42 -1.19
N LYS A 98 11.21 18.66 -1.47
CA LYS A 98 12.33 19.04 -2.36
C LYS A 98 12.31 18.24 -3.67
N LEU A 99 11.11 17.93 -4.16
CA LEU A 99 10.89 17.18 -5.39
C LEU A 99 11.16 18.05 -6.62
N VAL A 100 11.68 17.45 -7.68
CA VAL A 100 12.01 18.13 -8.95
C VAL A 100 11.22 17.53 -10.12
N GLY A 101 10.82 18.37 -11.07
CA GLY A 101 10.18 17.94 -12.32
C GLY A 101 11.17 17.18 -13.22
N ARG A 102 10.65 16.35 -14.14
CA ARG A 102 11.47 15.83 -15.25
C ARG A 102 11.47 16.87 -16.38
N ALA A 103 12.64 17.12 -16.97
CA ALA A 103 12.81 17.97 -18.14
C ALA A 103 12.34 17.27 -19.42
#